data_AF-A0AAY5JWL8-F1
#
_entry.id   AF-A0AAY5JWL8-F1
#
_cell.length_a   1.000
_cell.length_b   1.000
_cell.length_c   1.000
_cell.angle_alpha   90.00
_cell.angle_beta   90.00
_cell.angle_gamma   90.00
#
_symmetry.space_group_name_H-M   'P 1'
#
loop_
_entity.id
_entity.type
_entity.pdbx_description
1 polymer ?
#
loop_
_entity_poly.entity_id
_entity_poly.type
_entity_poly.pdbx_seq_one_letter_code
_entity_poly.pdbx_strand_id
1 'polypeptide(L)'
;MEAGTCDNAAAGAPFVEKSSGHGDSSGGSDEEKRTMQRAAAAGVVECGSRMKRLFGFEREDLSSWHRLVCLLNRPADPASLGIFRFLFGMVMAIDITQERGLSHLDYKYLDGAPVCRFPLLNFLQPLPLDYMYLVYVVMFFGAIGIMLGCFYRLACLMFISTYWYVFFLDKTTWNNHSYLYGLIGFQLTIMDANRYWSIDGLRSPKKRNAQVPLWNYTLLRSQVCIFIVYFIAGIKKLDADWVEGYSMSYLAHHWLFDPFRMILPNEMVSLLVVHGGGLCLDLSAGYLLFFDATRPYGIFFVSYFHCMNSQLFNIGMFSYTMLATSPLFCYPDWPRRFFAHFPCFLRPVTVFV
;
A
#
# COMPACT_ATOMS: atom_id res chain seq x y z
N MET A 1 8.10 52.42 41.41
CA MET A 1 7.31 52.62 40.17
C MET A 1 7.52 51.35 39.36
N GLU A 2 6.73 50.28 39.56
CA GLU A 2 5.36 50.08 39.01
C GLU A 2 5.30 50.37 37.50
N ALA A 3 4.68 49.60 36.61
CA ALA A 3 3.83 48.40 36.62
C ALA A 3 3.83 47.89 35.15
N GLY A 4 3.31 46.75 34.71
CA GLY A 4 2.43 45.75 35.31
C GLY A 4 2.24 44.56 34.35
N THR A 5 1.75 43.48 34.94
CA THR A 5 1.33 42.17 34.42
C THR A 5 -0.09 42.18 33.82
N CYS A 6 -0.38 41.28 32.87
CA CYS A 6 -1.67 40.61 32.56
C CYS A 6 -1.38 39.45 31.57
N ASP A 7 -1.51 38.17 31.98
CA ASP A 7 -2.67 37.26 31.77
C ASP A 7 -2.68 36.53 30.41
N ASN A 8 -3.25 35.33 30.20
CA ASN A 8 -3.40 34.05 30.91
C ASN A 8 -4.09 33.06 29.91
N ALA A 9 -4.22 31.77 30.29
CA ALA A 9 -5.04 30.67 29.72
C ALA A 9 -4.31 29.70 28.75
N ALA A 10 -3.80 28.51 29.14
CA ALA A 10 -4.30 27.37 29.93
C ALA A 10 -5.19 26.37 29.17
N ALA A 11 -4.73 25.12 29.05
CA ALA A 11 -5.53 23.89 29.14
C ALA A 11 -4.61 22.67 29.35
N GLY A 12 -4.39 22.32 30.63
CA GLY A 12 -3.71 21.10 31.06
C GLY A 12 -4.69 19.96 31.33
N ALA A 13 -4.21 18.72 31.23
CA ALA A 13 -4.88 17.52 31.73
C ALA A 13 -4.60 17.35 33.24
N PRO A 14 -5.55 16.92 34.07
CA PRO A 14 -5.29 16.74 35.50
C PRO A 14 -4.86 15.30 35.84
N PHE A 15 -3.75 15.23 36.58
CA PHE A 15 -3.30 14.09 37.36
C PHE A 15 -3.95 14.21 38.76
N VAL A 16 -4.66 13.18 39.22
CA VAL A 16 -5.39 13.20 40.50
C VAL A 16 -4.50 12.64 41.62
N GLU A 17 -4.25 13.46 42.64
CA GLU A 17 -3.61 13.06 43.90
C GLU A 17 -4.69 12.88 44.98
N LYS A 18 -4.58 11.81 45.77
CA LYS A 18 -5.50 11.48 46.88
C LYS A 18 -5.17 12.31 48.11
N SER A 19 -6.15 12.96 48.73
CA SER A 19 -6.10 13.27 50.15
C SER A 19 -7.47 13.08 50.83
N SER A 20 -7.39 12.62 52.07
CA SER A 20 -8.45 12.17 52.97
C SER A 20 -9.19 13.31 53.66
N GLY A 21 -10.51 13.18 53.82
CA GLY A 21 -11.30 14.02 54.72
C GLY A 21 -12.71 13.45 54.94
N HIS A 22 -13.03 13.14 56.20
CA HIS A 22 -14.32 12.66 56.72
C HIS A 22 -15.39 13.76 56.71
N GLY A 23 -16.66 13.41 56.45
CA GLY A 23 -17.81 14.28 56.73
C GLY A 23 -19.10 13.89 56.01
N ASP A 24 -20.09 13.42 56.79
CA ASP A 24 -21.43 12.98 56.39
C ASP A 24 -22.27 14.01 55.59
N SER A 25 -23.05 13.52 54.63
CA SER A 25 -24.48 13.85 54.46
C SER A 25 -25.09 13.11 53.26
N SER A 26 -25.89 12.09 53.56
CA SER A 26 -26.69 11.29 52.65
C SER A 26 -27.90 12.08 52.13
N GLY A 27 -28.01 12.24 50.80
CA GLY A 27 -29.23 12.79 50.18
C GLY A 27 -29.19 13.05 48.67
N GLY A 28 -28.01 13.20 48.05
CA GLY A 28 -27.88 13.58 46.62
C GLY A 28 -27.63 12.43 45.63
N SER A 29 -27.40 11.20 46.10
CA SER A 29 -26.76 10.16 45.26
C SER A 29 -27.67 9.44 44.27
N ASP A 30 -28.99 9.51 44.42
CA ASP A 30 -29.93 8.74 43.57
C ASP A 30 -30.40 9.53 42.35
N GLU A 31 -30.43 10.86 42.43
CA GLU A 31 -30.77 11.73 41.30
C GLU A 31 -29.59 11.84 40.32
N GLU A 32 -28.36 11.91 40.83
CA GLU A 32 -27.14 11.93 40.02
C GLU A 32 -26.89 10.58 39.32
N LYS A 33 -27.19 9.46 39.98
CA LYS A 33 -27.14 8.12 39.36
C LYS A 33 -28.21 7.92 38.29
N ARG A 34 -29.43 8.44 38.48
CA ARG A 34 -30.49 8.39 37.45
C ARG A 34 -30.15 9.26 36.24
N THR A 35 -29.46 10.38 36.46
CA THR A 35 -29.01 11.28 35.39
C THR A 35 -27.84 10.68 34.61
N MET A 36 -26.88 10.03 35.30
CA MET A 36 -25.81 9.25 34.66
C MET A 36 -26.33 8.02 33.91
N GLN A 37 -27.35 7.30 34.42
CA GLN A 37 -27.97 6.19 33.70
C GLN A 37 -28.78 6.66 32.48
N ARG A 38 -29.44 7.82 32.54
CA ARG A 38 -30.09 8.42 31.35
C ARG A 38 -29.08 8.92 30.32
N ALA A 39 -27.93 9.43 30.76
CA ALA A 39 -26.83 9.82 29.87
C ALA A 39 -26.13 8.60 29.22
N ALA A 40 -26.02 7.47 29.94
CA ALA A 40 -25.49 6.23 29.39
C ALA A 40 -26.48 5.49 28.45
N ALA A 41 -27.78 5.67 28.65
CA ALA A 41 -28.83 5.13 27.77
C ALA A 41 -29.07 5.98 26.51
N ALA A 42 -28.64 7.25 26.52
CA ALA A 42 -28.55 8.09 25.33
C ALA A 42 -27.26 7.76 24.55
N GLY A 43 -27.14 6.51 24.10
CA GLY A 43 -26.20 6.15 23.06
C GLY A 43 -26.48 7.02 21.84
N VAL A 44 -25.68 8.07 21.66
CA VAL A 44 -25.66 8.88 20.45
C VAL A 44 -25.32 7.91 19.32
N VAL A 45 -26.35 7.43 18.65
CA VAL A 45 -26.23 6.91 17.30
C VAL A 45 -25.83 8.13 16.47
N GLU A 46 -24.53 8.35 16.38
CA GLU A 46 -23.95 9.36 15.51
C GLU A 46 -24.36 8.93 14.09
N CYS A 47 -25.47 9.50 13.60
CA CYS A 47 -25.94 9.30 12.24
C CYS A 47 -24.94 10.03 11.34
N GLY A 48 -23.78 9.39 11.14
CA GLY A 48 -22.68 9.96 10.38
C GLY A 48 -23.20 10.37 9.02
N SER A 49 -22.89 11.60 8.62
CA SER A 49 -23.20 12.12 7.28
C SER A 49 -22.88 11.07 6.22
N ARG A 50 -23.70 10.94 5.17
CA ARG A 50 -23.44 10.02 4.04
C ARG A 50 -21.98 10.12 3.56
N MET A 51 -21.39 11.31 3.66
CA MET A 51 -20.00 11.56 3.33
C MET A 51 -19.01 10.89 4.31
N LYS A 52 -19.21 10.97 5.63
CA LYS A 52 -18.40 10.23 6.62
C LYS A 52 -18.48 8.72 6.40
N ARG A 53 -19.64 8.23 5.97
CA ARG A 53 -19.89 6.81 5.67
C ARG A 53 -19.29 6.32 4.35
N LEU A 54 -19.15 7.20 3.36
CA LEU A 54 -18.63 6.87 2.01
C LEU A 54 -17.14 7.17 1.85
N PHE A 55 -16.65 8.22 2.49
CA PHE A 55 -15.29 8.74 2.35
C PHE A 55 -14.42 8.52 3.60
N GLY A 56 -15.01 8.26 4.76
CA GLY A 56 -14.27 8.12 6.01
C GLY A 56 -13.72 9.44 6.60
N PHE A 57 -14.00 10.57 5.95
CA PHE A 57 -13.67 11.94 6.39
C PHE A 57 -14.81 12.91 6.06
N GLU A 58 -14.86 14.05 6.75
CA GLU A 58 -15.85 15.10 6.50
C GLU A 58 -15.23 16.20 5.62
N ARG A 59 -16.04 16.90 4.81
CA ARG A 59 -15.59 18.02 3.96
C ARG A 59 -14.98 19.14 4.80
N GLU A 60 -15.38 19.23 6.06
CA GLU A 60 -14.85 20.17 7.05
C GLU A 60 -13.40 19.86 7.44
N ASP A 61 -12.94 18.63 7.28
CA ASP A 61 -11.55 18.21 7.57
C ASP A 61 -10.57 18.71 6.50
N LEU A 62 -11.06 18.95 5.27
CA LEU A 62 -10.29 19.49 4.15
C LEU A 62 -10.29 21.02 4.07
N SER A 63 -11.05 21.69 4.94
CA SER A 63 -11.25 23.14 4.90
C SER A 63 -10.03 23.96 5.35
N SER A 64 -9.15 23.38 6.16
CA SER A 64 -7.97 24.07 6.69
C SER A 64 -6.77 23.14 6.78
N TRP A 65 -5.57 23.71 6.61
CA TRP A 65 -4.31 22.98 6.67
C TRP A 65 -4.14 22.23 8.01
N HIS A 66 -4.53 22.87 9.12
CA HIS A 66 -4.44 22.26 10.44
C HIS A 66 -5.32 21.01 10.58
N ARG A 67 -6.58 21.06 10.11
CA ARG A 67 -7.49 19.90 10.14
C ARG A 67 -7.02 18.78 9.22
N LEU A 68 -6.45 19.11 8.07
CA LEU A 68 -5.86 18.12 7.16
C LEU A 68 -4.66 17.41 7.80
N VAL A 69 -3.77 18.15 8.47
CA VAL A 69 -2.64 17.56 9.21
C VAL A 69 -3.13 16.69 10.37
N CYS A 70 -4.16 17.10 11.09
CA CYS A 70 -4.79 16.29 12.15
C CYS A 70 -5.42 15.00 11.59
N LEU A 71 -6.11 15.09 10.45
CA LEU A 71 -6.70 13.93 9.77
C LEU A 71 -5.61 12.94 9.32
N LEU A 72 -4.53 13.43 8.72
CA LEU A 72 -3.41 12.62 8.25
C LEU A 72 -2.61 11.97 9.38
N ASN A 73 -2.57 12.58 10.57
CA ASN A 73 -1.92 12.00 11.75
C ASN A 73 -2.87 11.16 12.62
N ARG A 74 -4.12 10.97 12.20
CA ARG A 74 -5.06 10.10 12.91
C ARG A 74 -4.46 8.69 13.03
N PRO A 75 -4.51 8.07 14.22
CA PRO A 75 -4.02 6.71 14.40
C PRO A 75 -4.89 5.71 13.62
N ALA A 76 -4.23 4.84 12.87
CA ALA A 76 -4.80 3.72 12.12
C ALA A 76 -4.15 2.40 12.55
N ASP A 77 -4.86 1.29 12.35
CA ASP A 77 -4.35 -0.05 12.64
C ASP A 77 -3.15 -0.36 11.72
N PRO A 78 -2.00 -0.84 12.23
CA PRO A 78 -0.85 -1.21 11.41
C PRO A 78 -1.02 -2.53 10.63
N ALA A 79 -2.11 -3.28 10.85
CA ALA A 79 -2.24 -4.65 10.35
C ALA A 79 -2.12 -4.77 8.82
N SER A 80 -2.89 -3.98 8.08
CA SER A 80 -2.88 -4.02 6.61
C SER A 80 -1.52 -3.63 6.03
N LEU A 81 -0.86 -2.62 6.59
CA LEU A 81 0.48 -2.19 6.17
C LEU A 81 1.54 -3.27 6.40
N GLY A 82 1.45 -4.02 7.50
CA GLY A 82 2.35 -5.14 7.80
C GLY A 82 2.21 -6.30 6.80
N ILE A 83 0.99 -6.62 6.38
CA ILE A 83 0.75 -7.63 5.33
C ILE A 83 1.24 -7.15 3.97
N PHE A 84 0.93 -5.90 3.62
CA PHE A 84 1.43 -5.31 2.38
C PHE A 84 2.96 -5.41 2.29
N ARG A 85 3.67 -5.05 3.36
CA ARG A 85 5.12 -5.20 3.46
C ARG A 85 5.57 -6.64 3.26
N PHE A 86 4.92 -7.60 3.91
CA PHE A 86 5.24 -9.02 3.76
C PHE A 86 5.08 -9.49 2.30
N LEU A 87 3.93 -9.22 1.69
CA LEU A 87 3.64 -9.60 0.31
C LEU A 87 4.57 -8.91 -0.68
N PHE A 88 4.82 -7.61 -0.51
CA PHE A 88 5.76 -6.86 -1.34
C PHE A 88 7.17 -7.44 -1.24
N GLY A 89 7.68 -7.68 -0.02
CA GLY A 89 9.00 -8.28 0.17
C GLY A 89 9.13 -9.68 -0.46
N MET A 90 8.07 -10.50 -0.37
CA MET A 90 8.01 -11.81 -1.02
C MET A 90 8.08 -11.69 -2.55
N VAL A 91 7.25 -10.83 -3.14
CA VAL A 91 7.23 -10.62 -4.60
C VAL A 91 8.57 -10.06 -5.09
N MET A 92 9.18 -9.14 -4.35
CA MET A 92 10.52 -8.61 -4.68
C MET A 92 11.62 -9.66 -4.57
N ALA A 93 11.56 -10.55 -3.57
CA ALA A 93 12.52 -11.65 -3.46
C ALA A 93 12.46 -12.56 -4.70
N ILE A 94 11.25 -12.84 -5.21
CA ILE A 94 11.05 -13.62 -6.45
C ILE A 94 11.53 -12.82 -7.67
N ASP A 95 11.14 -11.55 -7.80
CA ASP A 95 11.55 -10.65 -8.89
C ASP A 95 13.08 -10.57 -9.04
N ILE A 96 13.80 -10.44 -7.92
CA ILE A 96 15.27 -10.41 -7.92
C ILE A 96 15.86 -11.71 -8.48
N THR A 97 15.28 -12.85 -8.13
CA THR A 97 15.79 -14.16 -8.55
C THR A 97 15.50 -14.47 -10.01
N GLN A 98 14.29 -14.16 -10.48
CA GLN A 98 13.81 -14.54 -11.82
C GLN A 98 14.03 -13.43 -12.85
N GLU A 99 13.39 -12.29 -12.67
CA GLU A 99 13.30 -11.21 -13.67
C GLU A 99 14.56 -10.35 -13.71
N ARG A 100 15.15 -10.06 -12.55
CA ARG A 100 16.41 -9.31 -12.48
C ARG A 100 17.64 -10.16 -12.77
N GLY A 101 17.44 -11.47 -12.85
CA GLY A 101 18.45 -12.37 -13.37
C GLY A 101 19.59 -12.63 -12.39
N LEU A 102 19.34 -12.75 -11.08
CA LEU A 102 20.33 -13.40 -10.19
C LEU A 102 20.74 -14.77 -10.76
N SER A 103 19.79 -15.49 -11.38
CA SER A 103 20.03 -16.77 -12.06
C SER A 103 20.71 -16.66 -13.44
N HIS A 104 20.72 -15.47 -14.05
CA HIS A 104 21.23 -15.22 -15.41
C HIS A 104 22.28 -14.10 -15.45
N LEU A 105 22.96 -13.87 -14.32
CA LEU A 105 23.98 -12.83 -14.15
C LEU A 105 25.14 -13.00 -15.14
N ASP A 106 25.53 -14.26 -15.39
CA ASP A 106 26.59 -14.60 -16.34
C ASP A 106 26.24 -14.13 -17.76
N TYR A 107 25.04 -14.45 -18.25
CA TYR A 107 24.62 -14.01 -19.58
C TYR A 107 24.51 -12.48 -19.70
N LYS A 108 24.15 -11.80 -18.61
CA LYS A 108 23.93 -10.34 -18.60
C LYS A 108 25.24 -9.54 -18.55
N TYR A 109 26.25 -10.01 -17.81
CA TYR A 109 27.47 -9.24 -17.56
C TYR A 109 28.75 -9.90 -18.09
N LEU A 110 28.77 -11.21 -18.36
CA LEU A 110 29.94 -11.93 -18.88
C LEU A 110 29.92 -12.02 -20.42
N ASP A 111 28.77 -12.34 -21.01
CA ASP A 111 28.64 -12.60 -22.46
C ASP A 111 28.55 -11.34 -23.34
N GLY A 112 28.75 -10.15 -22.75
CA GLY A 112 28.85 -8.91 -23.53
C GLY A 112 27.56 -8.53 -24.26
N ALA A 113 26.40 -8.80 -23.67
CA ALA A 113 25.12 -8.33 -24.20
C ALA A 113 25.15 -6.81 -24.48
N PRO A 114 24.52 -6.31 -25.55
CA PRO A 114 24.59 -4.91 -25.92
C PRO A 114 23.96 -4.02 -24.86
N VAL A 115 24.78 -3.47 -23.97
CA VAL A 115 24.32 -2.61 -22.86
C VAL A 115 24.10 -1.20 -23.38
N CYS A 116 22.85 -0.82 -23.64
CA CYS A 116 22.50 0.58 -23.82
C CYS A 116 22.52 1.24 -22.43
N ARG A 117 23.44 2.19 -22.21
CA ARG A 117 23.56 2.90 -20.94
C ARG A 117 22.77 4.21 -20.99
N PHE A 118 22.44 4.74 -19.82
CA PHE A 118 21.83 6.07 -19.74
C PHE A 118 22.85 7.14 -20.13
N PRO A 119 22.57 7.96 -21.16
CA PRO A 119 23.53 8.96 -21.65
C PRO A 119 23.87 10.05 -20.61
N LEU A 120 23.06 10.22 -19.57
CA LEU A 120 23.31 11.18 -18.47
C LEU A 120 24.14 10.59 -17.31
N LEU A 121 24.25 9.25 -17.18
CA LEU A 121 24.91 8.56 -16.08
C LEU A 121 26.05 7.67 -16.57
N ASN A 122 26.88 8.17 -17.51
CA ASN A 122 27.98 7.40 -18.10
C ASN A 122 29.07 7.01 -17.10
N PHE A 123 29.12 7.65 -15.92
CA PHE A 123 30.06 7.33 -14.85
C PHE A 123 29.70 6.03 -14.11
N LEU A 124 28.45 5.56 -14.22
CA LEU A 124 27.99 4.35 -13.56
C LEU A 124 28.38 3.15 -14.43
N GLN A 125 29.49 2.51 -14.07
CA GLN A 125 29.93 1.27 -14.71
C GLN A 125 29.53 0.06 -13.86
N PRO A 126 29.21 -1.09 -14.51
CA PRO A 126 29.03 -2.33 -13.79
C PRO A 126 30.33 -2.67 -13.07
N LEU A 127 30.22 -3.06 -11.80
CA LEU A 127 31.35 -3.61 -11.08
C LEU A 127 31.77 -4.96 -11.70
N PRO A 128 32.97 -5.48 -11.37
CA PRO A 128 33.34 -6.84 -11.74
C PRO A 128 32.28 -7.85 -11.29
N LEU A 129 32.14 -8.95 -12.03
CA LEU A 129 31.06 -9.92 -11.87
C LEU A 129 30.88 -10.39 -10.42
N ASP A 130 31.97 -10.69 -9.71
CA ASP A 130 31.95 -11.12 -8.30
C ASP A 130 31.26 -10.12 -7.38
N TYR A 131 31.51 -8.82 -7.60
CA TYR A 131 30.88 -7.75 -6.84
C TYR A 131 29.43 -7.52 -7.28
N MET A 132 29.08 -7.80 -8.53
CA MET A 132 27.68 -7.78 -8.97
C MET A 132 26.87 -8.88 -8.26
N TYR A 133 27.41 -10.10 -8.12
CA TYR A 133 26.78 -11.13 -7.29
C TYR A 133 26.54 -10.63 -5.86
N LEU A 134 27.54 -9.99 -5.25
CA LEU A 134 27.41 -9.41 -3.92
C LEU A 134 26.28 -8.37 -3.85
N VAL A 135 26.18 -7.47 -4.83
CA VAL A 135 25.10 -6.46 -4.91
C VAL A 135 23.72 -7.12 -4.97
N TYR A 136 23.54 -8.15 -5.81
CA TYR A 136 22.26 -8.85 -5.93
C TYR A 136 21.92 -9.65 -4.66
N VAL A 137 22.90 -10.27 -4.01
CA VAL A 137 22.72 -10.97 -2.73
C VAL A 137 22.32 -10.00 -1.62
N VAL A 138 22.96 -8.82 -1.55
CA VAL A 138 22.58 -7.74 -0.62
C VAL A 138 21.16 -7.25 -0.90
N MET A 139 20.79 -7.09 -2.17
CA MET A 139 19.43 -6.71 -2.58
C MET A 139 18.40 -7.78 -2.14
N PHE A 140 18.71 -9.07 -2.34
CA PHE A 140 17.85 -10.19 -1.96
C PHE A 140 17.66 -10.29 -0.44
N PHE A 141 18.74 -10.19 0.34
CA PHE A 141 18.64 -10.14 1.80
C PHE A 141 17.91 -8.88 2.29
N GLY A 142 18.06 -7.76 1.60
CA GLY A 142 17.27 -6.55 1.82
C GLY A 142 15.77 -6.83 1.64
N ALA A 143 15.36 -7.48 0.55
CA ALA A 143 13.97 -7.85 0.29
C ALA A 143 13.40 -8.82 1.35
N ILE A 144 14.18 -9.83 1.76
CA ILE A 144 13.80 -10.74 2.85
C ILE A 144 13.72 -9.99 4.19
N GLY A 145 14.64 -9.08 4.46
CA GLY A 145 14.61 -8.21 5.64
C GLY A 145 13.37 -7.32 5.68
N ILE A 146 12.95 -6.80 4.52
CA ILE A 146 11.67 -6.10 4.36
C ILE A 146 10.51 -7.05 4.61
N MET A 147 10.51 -8.27 4.05
CA MET A 147 9.45 -9.27 4.23
C MET A 147 9.27 -9.70 5.69
N LEU A 148 10.37 -9.90 6.43
CA LEU A 148 10.35 -10.32 7.83
C LEU A 148 10.28 -9.14 8.82
N GLY A 149 10.59 -7.92 8.36
CA GLY A 149 10.59 -6.72 9.19
C GLY A 149 11.69 -6.77 10.25
N CYS A 150 12.85 -7.34 9.89
CA CYS A 150 14.04 -7.41 10.73
C CYS A 150 14.97 -6.25 10.37
N PHE A 151 15.36 -5.44 11.35
CA PHE A 151 16.12 -4.20 11.15
C PHE A 151 15.55 -3.36 10.00
N TYR A 152 14.24 -3.14 10.03
CA TYR A 152 13.45 -2.71 8.88
C TYR A 152 14.06 -1.53 8.09
N ARG A 153 14.51 -0.47 8.78
CA ARG A 153 15.12 0.69 8.11
C ARG A 153 16.42 0.37 7.40
N LEU A 154 17.25 -0.49 7.99
CA LEU A 154 18.49 -0.95 7.37
C LEU A 154 18.18 -1.84 6.16
N ALA A 155 17.23 -2.77 6.29
CA ALA A 155 16.81 -3.64 5.20
C ALA A 155 16.26 -2.84 4.00
N CYS A 156 15.44 -1.82 4.25
CA CYS A 156 14.96 -0.93 3.20
C CYS A 156 16.10 -0.15 2.52
N LEU A 157 17.06 0.35 3.29
CA LEU A 157 18.22 1.08 2.75
C LEU A 157 19.10 0.16 1.88
N MET A 158 19.37 -1.06 2.35
CA MET A 158 20.10 -2.09 1.59
C MET A 158 19.38 -2.41 0.27
N PHE A 159 18.06 -2.61 0.31
CA PHE A 159 17.26 -2.88 -0.88
C PHE A 159 17.27 -1.70 -1.86
N ILE A 160 16.96 -0.48 -1.42
CA ILE A 160 16.87 0.70 -2.30
C ILE A 160 18.21 1.04 -2.94
N SER A 161 19.28 1.07 -2.14
CA SER A 161 20.61 1.46 -2.64
C SER A 161 21.07 0.53 -3.76
N THR A 162 20.94 -0.78 -3.55
CA THR A 162 21.28 -1.79 -4.56
C THR A 162 20.29 -1.82 -5.73
N TYR A 163 18.99 -1.67 -5.46
CA TYR A 163 17.95 -1.66 -6.50
C TYR A 163 18.11 -0.50 -7.48
N TRP A 164 18.27 0.73 -7.00
CA TRP A 164 18.47 1.88 -7.87
C TRP A 164 19.80 1.84 -8.61
N TYR A 165 20.85 1.32 -7.97
CA TYR A 165 22.12 1.08 -8.63
C TYR A 165 21.95 0.14 -9.84
N VAL A 166 21.34 -1.03 -9.64
CA VAL A 166 21.08 -1.99 -10.72
C VAL A 166 20.14 -1.40 -11.80
N PHE A 167 19.13 -0.65 -11.38
CA PHE A 167 18.17 -0.01 -12.30
C PHE A 167 18.83 1.02 -13.22
N PHE A 168 19.80 1.80 -12.73
CA PHE A 168 20.49 2.81 -13.56
C PHE A 168 21.59 2.23 -14.44
N LEU A 169 22.08 1.02 -14.17
CA LEU A 169 23.13 0.39 -14.97
C LEU A 169 22.68 -0.01 -16.38
N ASP A 170 21.40 -0.29 -16.57
CA ASP A 170 20.90 -0.89 -17.81
C ASP A 170 19.60 -0.23 -18.29
N LYS A 171 19.71 0.53 -19.40
CA LYS A 171 18.55 1.19 -20.02
C LYS A 171 17.70 0.22 -20.83
N THR A 172 18.27 -0.90 -21.29
CA THR A 172 17.56 -1.85 -22.18
C THR A 172 16.49 -2.63 -21.44
N THR A 173 16.67 -2.84 -20.14
CA THR A 173 15.70 -3.51 -19.26
C THR A 173 14.77 -2.54 -18.53
N TRP A 174 14.73 -1.27 -18.97
CA TRP A 174 13.88 -0.24 -18.37
C TRP A 174 12.40 -0.53 -18.62
N ASN A 175 11.63 -0.57 -17.53
CA ASN A 175 10.17 -0.70 -17.56
C ASN A 175 9.56 0.26 -16.51
N ASN A 176 8.40 0.86 -16.81
CA ASN A 176 7.66 1.69 -15.86
C ASN A 176 7.35 0.95 -14.55
N HIS A 177 7.15 -0.36 -14.62
CA HIS A 177 6.85 -1.20 -13.44
C HIS A 177 8.08 -1.36 -12.54
N SER A 178 9.25 -1.45 -13.15
CA SER A 178 10.52 -1.47 -12.43
C SER A 178 10.74 -0.18 -11.63
N TYR A 179 10.38 0.96 -12.23
CA TYR A 179 10.42 2.25 -11.54
C TYR A 179 9.44 2.30 -10.36
N LEU A 180 8.22 1.75 -10.54
CA LEU A 180 7.21 1.66 -9.49
C LEU A 180 7.72 0.91 -8.24
N TYR A 181 8.42 -0.22 -8.40
CA TYR A 181 8.94 -0.97 -7.26
C TYR A 181 10.00 -0.19 -6.49
N GLY A 182 10.87 0.55 -7.20
CA GLY A 182 11.87 1.43 -6.59
C GLY A 182 11.22 2.56 -5.79
N LEU A 183 10.14 3.14 -6.32
CA LEU A 183 9.32 4.14 -5.60
C LEU A 183 8.66 3.55 -4.36
N ILE A 184 8.03 2.37 -4.45
CA ILE A 184 7.43 1.69 -3.30
C ILE A 184 8.49 1.37 -2.24
N GLY A 185 9.65 0.87 -2.65
CA GLY A 185 10.77 0.63 -1.75
C GLY A 185 11.20 1.90 -1.02
N PHE A 186 11.43 2.99 -1.76
CA PHE A 186 11.75 4.31 -1.19
C PHE A 186 10.71 4.75 -0.16
N GLN A 187 9.44 4.61 -0.51
CA GLN A 187 8.35 5.00 0.33
C GLN A 187 8.27 4.19 1.63
N LEU A 188 8.50 2.87 1.54
CA LEU A 188 8.59 1.99 2.70
C LEU A 188 9.68 2.44 3.68
N THR A 189 10.79 3.03 3.21
CA THR A 189 11.85 3.53 4.13
C THR A 189 11.36 4.66 5.04
N ILE A 190 10.47 5.51 4.53
CA ILE A 190 9.93 6.65 5.27
C ILE A 190 8.77 6.19 6.17
N MET A 191 8.08 5.12 5.81
CA MET A 191 6.92 4.59 6.53
C MET A 191 7.31 3.66 7.68
N ASP A 192 6.54 3.70 8.76
CA ASP A 192 6.69 2.77 9.89
C ASP A 192 5.88 1.48 9.67
N ALA A 193 6.20 0.71 8.62
CA ALA A 193 5.57 -0.60 8.34
C ALA A 193 6.11 -1.74 9.25
N ASN A 194 6.96 -1.41 10.21
CA ASN A 194 7.59 -2.33 11.15
C ASN A 194 6.79 -2.55 12.44
N ARG A 195 5.55 -2.05 12.53
CA ARG A 195 4.73 -2.13 13.75
C ARG A 195 3.84 -3.38 13.84
N TYR A 196 3.67 -4.10 12.72
CA TYR A 196 2.86 -5.33 12.62
C TYR A 196 3.59 -6.38 11.79
N TRP A 197 3.51 -7.66 12.21
CA TRP A 197 4.14 -8.80 11.51
C TRP A 197 5.65 -8.69 11.27
N SER A 198 6.36 -7.97 12.15
CA SER A 198 7.80 -7.72 12.08
C SER A 198 8.59 -8.41 13.21
N ILE A 199 9.79 -8.91 12.89
CA ILE A 199 10.75 -9.41 13.89
C ILE A 199 11.19 -8.29 14.86
N ASP A 200 11.29 -7.04 14.38
CA ASP A 200 11.58 -5.87 15.22
C ASP A 200 10.51 -5.64 16.30
N GLY A 201 9.24 -5.97 16.01
CA GLY A 201 8.13 -5.92 16.96
C GLY A 201 8.22 -6.98 18.06
N LEU A 202 8.76 -8.16 17.74
CA LEU A 202 9.04 -9.20 18.76
C LEU A 202 10.14 -8.76 19.73
N ARG A 203 11.18 -8.09 19.22
CA ARG A 203 12.32 -7.64 20.05
C ARG A 203 12.01 -6.41 20.91
N SER A 204 10.98 -5.64 20.56
CA SER A 204 10.64 -4.39 21.25
C SER A 204 9.13 -4.26 21.47
N PRO A 205 8.65 -4.51 22.71
CA PRO A 205 7.22 -4.42 23.04
C PRO A 205 6.59 -3.06 22.72
N LYS A 206 7.37 -1.97 22.77
CA LYS A 206 6.93 -0.60 22.43
C LYS A 206 6.55 -0.42 20.95
N LYS A 207 7.08 -1.26 20.04
CA LYS A 207 6.81 -1.18 18.60
C LYS A 207 5.68 -2.10 18.16
N ARG A 208 5.36 -3.11 18.98
CA ARG A 208 4.38 -4.15 18.67
C ARG A 208 2.96 -3.60 18.69
N ASN A 209 2.22 -3.78 17.59
CA ASN A 209 0.84 -3.32 17.44
C ASN A 209 0.65 -1.81 17.70
N ALA A 210 1.71 -1.02 17.56
CA ALA A 210 1.61 0.42 17.69
C ALA A 210 0.83 1.00 16.50
N GLN A 211 -0.07 1.93 16.78
CA GLN A 211 -0.85 2.62 15.76
C GLN A 211 0.08 3.38 14.80
N VAL A 212 -0.28 3.39 13.52
CA VAL A 212 0.44 4.13 12.48
C VAL A 212 -0.40 5.32 12.02
N PRO A 213 0.21 6.45 11.67
CA PRO A 213 -0.54 7.59 11.18
C PRO A 213 -1.15 7.29 9.81
N LEU A 214 -2.34 7.84 9.56
CA LEU A 214 -3.12 7.59 8.35
C LEU A 214 -2.38 8.00 7.07
N TRP A 215 -1.47 8.98 7.12
CA TRP A 215 -0.69 9.41 5.95
C TRP A 215 0.09 8.27 5.29
N ASN A 216 0.52 7.25 6.05
CA ASN A 216 1.17 6.06 5.49
C ASN A 216 0.25 5.36 4.47
N TYR A 217 -1.03 5.21 4.82
CA TYR A 217 -2.03 4.61 3.94
C TYR A 217 -2.43 5.55 2.82
N THR A 218 -2.66 6.83 3.13
CA THR A 218 -3.05 7.83 2.13
C THR A 218 -2.02 7.88 1.02
N LEU A 219 -0.72 7.94 1.35
CA LEU A 219 0.33 8.05 0.35
C LEU A 219 0.43 6.79 -0.54
N LEU A 220 0.44 5.59 0.04
CA LEU A 220 0.46 4.36 -0.75
C LEU A 220 -0.79 4.20 -1.64
N ARG A 221 -1.97 4.54 -1.11
CA ARG A 221 -3.25 4.45 -1.85
C ARG A 221 -3.35 5.50 -2.96
N SER A 222 -3.09 6.77 -2.63
CA SER A 222 -3.30 7.90 -3.54
C SER A 222 -2.18 8.06 -4.55
N GLN A 223 -0.93 8.12 -4.08
CA GLN A 223 0.21 8.51 -4.90
C GLN A 223 0.65 7.37 -5.82
N VAL A 224 0.68 6.14 -5.31
CA VAL A 224 1.27 5.01 -6.05
C VAL A 224 0.21 4.19 -6.79
N CYS A 225 -0.86 3.78 -6.11
CA CYS A 225 -1.77 2.80 -6.69
C CYS A 225 -2.94 3.42 -7.49
N ILE A 226 -3.63 4.45 -6.98
CA ILE A 226 -4.83 5.01 -7.64
C ILE A 226 -4.49 6.01 -8.75
N PHE A 227 -3.63 6.99 -8.46
CA PHE A 227 -3.46 8.14 -9.36
C PHE A 227 -2.39 7.92 -10.44
N ILE A 228 -1.27 7.27 -10.10
CA ILE A 228 -0.17 7.09 -11.06
C ILE A 228 -0.36 5.83 -11.90
N VAL A 229 -0.68 4.69 -11.30
CA VAL A 229 -0.71 3.43 -12.07
C VAL A 229 -1.98 3.31 -12.91
N TYR A 230 -3.17 3.41 -12.32
CA TYR A 230 -4.42 3.20 -13.08
C TYR A 230 -4.79 4.40 -13.94
N PHE A 231 -4.86 5.61 -13.35
CA PHE A 231 -5.34 6.78 -14.07
C PHE A 231 -4.39 7.22 -15.20
N ILE A 232 -3.07 7.26 -14.99
CA ILE A 232 -2.13 7.58 -16.08
C ILE A 232 -2.06 6.45 -17.12
N ALA A 233 -2.18 5.17 -16.73
CA ALA A 233 -2.29 4.09 -17.71
C ALA A 233 -3.55 4.23 -18.58
N GLY A 234 -4.69 4.57 -17.97
CA GLY A 234 -5.93 4.87 -18.68
C GLY A 234 -5.78 6.04 -19.65
N ILE A 235 -5.12 7.13 -19.23
CA ILE A 235 -4.83 8.27 -20.11
C ILE A 235 -3.96 7.86 -21.29
N LYS A 236 -2.92 7.06 -21.07
CA LYS A 236 -2.09 6.56 -22.18
C LYS A 236 -2.85 5.65 -23.14
N LYS A 237 -3.87 4.95 -22.67
CA LYS A 237 -4.75 4.13 -23.51
C LYS A 237 -5.80 4.93 -24.28
N LEU A 238 -5.86 6.26 -24.12
CA LEU A 238 -6.69 7.13 -24.96
C LEU A 238 -6.05 7.45 -26.31
N ASP A 239 -4.81 7.01 -26.56
CA ASP A 239 -4.17 7.15 -27.86
C ASP A 239 -4.97 6.44 -28.96
N ALA A 240 -4.98 7.03 -30.16
CA ALA A 240 -5.76 6.56 -31.30
C ALA A 240 -5.48 5.08 -31.62
N ASP A 241 -4.20 4.67 -31.55
CA ASP A 241 -3.78 3.29 -31.81
C ASP A 241 -4.43 2.26 -30.87
N TRP A 242 -4.75 2.65 -29.62
CA TRP A 242 -5.44 1.80 -28.66
C TRP A 242 -6.96 1.87 -28.85
N VAL A 243 -7.52 3.06 -29.03
CA VAL A 243 -8.98 3.24 -29.16
C VAL A 243 -9.51 2.61 -30.46
N GLU A 244 -8.72 2.66 -31.53
CA GLU A 244 -9.06 2.08 -32.84
C GLU A 244 -8.77 0.57 -32.91
N GLY A 245 -8.16 -0.02 -31.87
CA GLY A 245 -7.89 -1.46 -31.78
C GLY A 245 -6.74 -1.96 -32.67
N TYR A 246 -5.88 -1.03 -33.14
CA TYR A 246 -4.72 -1.35 -33.97
C TYR A 246 -3.59 -1.99 -33.14
N SER A 247 -3.50 -1.64 -31.86
CA SER A 247 -2.61 -2.30 -30.91
C SER A 247 -3.15 -3.69 -30.53
N MET A 248 -2.28 -4.66 -30.28
CA MET A 248 -2.64 -5.94 -29.65
C MET A 248 -3.82 -6.72 -30.25
N SER A 249 -4.14 -6.56 -31.54
CA SER A 249 -5.32 -7.21 -32.16
C SER A 249 -5.28 -8.75 -32.08
N TYR A 250 -4.07 -9.33 -32.04
CA TYR A 250 -3.85 -10.76 -31.87
C TYR A 250 -4.25 -11.30 -30.49
N LEU A 251 -4.35 -10.44 -29.47
CA LEU A 251 -4.65 -10.86 -28.11
C LEU A 251 -6.05 -11.45 -27.98
N ALA A 252 -6.98 -10.99 -28.83
CA ALA A 252 -8.34 -11.50 -28.90
C ALA A 252 -8.38 -12.98 -29.32
N HIS A 253 -7.31 -13.54 -29.91
CA HIS A 253 -7.18 -14.96 -30.27
C HIS A 253 -6.69 -15.87 -29.13
N HIS A 254 -6.36 -15.30 -27.97
CA HIS A 254 -5.94 -16.08 -26.80
C HIS A 254 -7.11 -16.82 -26.13
N TRP A 255 -6.94 -18.08 -25.72
CA TRP A 255 -8.01 -18.97 -25.19
C TRP A 255 -8.89 -18.35 -24.08
N LEU A 256 -8.35 -17.39 -23.32
CA LEU A 256 -9.06 -16.62 -22.31
C LEU A 256 -10.30 -15.88 -22.84
N PHE A 257 -10.32 -15.57 -24.14
CA PHE A 257 -11.44 -14.88 -24.79
C PHE A 257 -12.40 -15.83 -25.52
N ASP A 258 -12.17 -17.15 -25.50
CA ASP A 258 -13.03 -18.13 -26.16
C ASP A 258 -14.51 -18.03 -25.73
N PRO A 259 -14.85 -17.82 -24.44
CA PRO A 259 -16.25 -17.64 -24.04
C PRO A 259 -16.92 -16.41 -24.68
N PHE A 260 -16.17 -15.33 -24.88
CA PHE A 260 -16.68 -14.12 -25.54
C PHE A 260 -16.79 -14.29 -27.05
N ARG A 261 -15.93 -15.11 -27.66
CA ARG A 261 -16.00 -15.45 -29.09
C ARG A 261 -17.19 -16.34 -29.46
N MET A 262 -17.81 -17.02 -28.50
CA MET A 262 -19.05 -17.75 -28.75
C MET A 262 -20.22 -16.81 -29.07
N ILE A 263 -20.13 -15.55 -28.65
CA ILE A 263 -21.21 -14.55 -28.75
C ILE A 263 -20.85 -13.42 -29.71
N LEU A 264 -19.57 -13.05 -29.82
CA LEU A 264 -19.09 -11.91 -30.59
C LEU A 264 -18.00 -12.31 -31.60
N PRO A 265 -17.94 -11.65 -32.78
CA PRO A 265 -16.83 -11.85 -33.71
C PRO A 265 -15.51 -11.34 -33.13
N ASN A 266 -14.38 -11.93 -33.55
CA ASN A 266 -13.04 -11.65 -32.99
C ASN A 266 -12.68 -10.16 -32.97
N GLU A 267 -13.00 -9.42 -34.03
CA GLU A 267 -12.75 -7.98 -34.13
C GLU A 267 -13.52 -7.19 -33.07
N MET A 268 -14.77 -7.57 -32.80
CA MET A 268 -15.61 -6.93 -31.79
C MET A 268 -15.16 -7.31 -30.37
N VAL A 269 -14.68 -8.56 -30.16
CA VAL A 269 -14.05 -8.96 -28.89
C VAL A 269 -12.78 -8.14 -28.63
N SER A 270 -11.94 -7.98 -29.65
CA SER A 270 -10.74 -7.13 -29.57
C SER A 270 -11.12 -5.69 -29.22
N LEU A 271 -12.06 -5.08 -29.95
CA LEU A 271 -12.40 -3.68 -29.77
C LEU A 271 -13.15 -3.42 -28.45
N LEU A 272 -14.20 -4.19 -28.14
CA LEU A 272 -15.05 -3.92 -26.98
C LEU A 272 -14.48 -4.49 -25.68
N VAL A 273 -13.97 -5.72 -25.68
CA VAL A 273 -13.55 -6.41 -24.45
C VAL A 273 -12.11 -6.07 -24.11
N VAL A 274 -11.19 -6.16 -25.08
CA VAL A 274 -9.76 -5.91 -24.83
C VAL A 274 -9.47 -4.41 -24.75
N HIS A 275 -9.82 -3.65 -25.78
CA HIS A 275 -9.50 -2.23 -25.85
C HIS A 275 -10.45 -1.38 -25.01
N GLY A 276 -11.77 -1.52 -25.23
CA GLY A 276 -12.80 -0.81 -24.50
C GLY A 276 -12.85 -1.19 -23.02
N GLY A 277 -12.88 -2.48 -22.72
CA GLY A 277 -12.88 -3.00 -21.35
C GLY A 277 -11.61 -2.63 -20.58
N GLY A 278 -10.43 -2.80 -21.20
CA GLY A 278 -9.15 -2.43 -20.60
C GLY A 278 -9.02 -0.93 -20.34
N LEU A 279 -9.48 -0.08 -21.27
CA LEU A 279 -9.48 1.38 -21.09
C LEU A 279 -10.45 1.81 -19.99
N CYS A 280 -11.69 1.31 -20.02
CA CYS A 280 -12.71 1.64 -19.04
C CYS A 280 -12.28 1.21 -17.63
N LEU A 281 -11.71 0.01 -17.51
CA LEU A 281 -11.21 -0.48 -16.24
C LEU A 281 -10.06 0.38 -15.72
N ASP A 282 -9.06 0.73 -16.52
CA ASP A 282 -7.94 1.56 -16.04
C ASP A 282 -8.38 2.97 -15.62
N LEU A 283 -9.30 3.60 -16.35
CA LEU A 283 -9.83 4.91 -15.99
C LEU A 283 -10.74 4.87 -14.75
N SER A 284 -11.48 3.77 -14.54
CA SER A 284 -12.45 3.65 -13.44
C SER A 284 -11.89 2.97 -12.19
N ALA A 285 -10.87 2.12 -12.30
CA ALA A 285 -10.33 1.29 -11.22
C ALA A 285 -9.92 2.12 -10.01
N GLY A 286 -9.23 3.24 -10.26
CA GLY A 286 -8.81 4.16 -9.20
C GLY A 286 -9.98 4.67 -8.38
N TYR A 287 -11.07 5.09 -9.03
CA TYR A 287 -12.29 5.56 -8.39
C TYR A 287 -13.05 4.42 -7.70
N LEU A 288 -13.16 3.26 -8.36
CA LEU A 288 -13.86 2.09 -7.83
C LEU A 288 -13.23 1.58 -6.52
N LEU A 289 -11.89 1.61 -6.42
CA LEU A 289 -11.16 1.22 -5.21
C LEU A 289 -11.23 2.29 -4.11
N PHE A 290 -11.39 3.57 -4.49
CA PHE A 290 -11.45 4.68 -3.55
C PHE A 290 -12.74 4.65 -2.72
N PHE A 291 -13.90 4.48 -3.35
CA PHE A 291 -15.18 4.50 -2.62
C PHE A 291 -15.44 3.19 -1.88
N ASP A 292 -15.78 3.30 -0.59
CA ASP A 292 -16.08 2.15 0.28
C ASP A 292 -17.17 1.23 -0.31
N ALA A 293 -18.18 1.81 -0.96
CA ALA A 293 -19.30 1.06 -1.55
C ALA A 293 -18.91 0.28 -2.81
N THR A 294 -18.03 0.81 -3.65
CA THR A 294 -17.62 0.17 -4.91
C THR A 294 -16.35 -0.67 -4.77
N ARG A 295 -15.64 -0.54 -3.64
CA ARG A 295 -14.38 -1.24 -3.36
C ARG A 295 -14.41 -2.74 -3.61
N PRO A 296 -15.40 -3.54 -3.14
CA PRO A 296 -15.37 -4.99 -3.37
C PRO A 296 -15.46 -5.33 -4.87
N TYR A 297 -16.27 -4.58 -5.63
CA TYR A 297 -16.36 -4.73 -7.09
C TYR A 297 -15.04 -4.33 -7.77
N GLY A 298 -14.45 -3.20 -7.33
CA GLY A 298 -13.15 -2.75 -7.79
C GLY A 298 -12.05 -3.80 -7.57
N ILE A 299 -11.96 -4.39 -6.37
CA ILE A 299 -10.99 -5.45 -6.06
C ILE A 299 -11.22 -6.66 -6.96
N PHE A 300 -12.47 -7.08 -7.18
CA PHE A 300 -12.78 -8.21 -8.06
C PHE A 300 -12.30 -7.96 -9.50
N PHE A 301 -12.72 -6.86 -10.11
CA PHE A 301 -12.38 -6.55 -11.50
C PHE A 301 -10.89 -6.29 -11.70
N VAL A 302 -10.25 -5.55 -10.79
CA VAL A 302 -8.80 -5.28 -10.84
C VAL A 302 -8.00 -6.56 -10.65
N SER A 303 -8.41 -7.44 -9.74
CA SER A 303 -7.72 -8.72 -9.53
C SER A 303 -7.86 -9.62 -10.75
N TYR A 304 -9.07 -9.71 -11.32
CA TYR A 304 -9.32 -10.45 -12.54
C TYR A 304 -8.47 -9.92 -13.72
N PHE A 305 -8.41 -8.59 -13.89
CA PHE A 305 -7.61 -7.94 -14.91
C PHE A 305 -6.11 -8.25 -14.77
N HIS A 306 -5.55 -8.16 -13.57
CA HIS A 306 -4.12 -8.47 -13.35
C HIS A 306 -3.82 -9.96 -13.51
N CYS A 307 -4.72 -10.85 -13.10
CA CYS A 307 -4.61 -12.29 -13.35
C CYS A 307 -4.65 -12.61 -14.85
N MET A 308 -5.52 -11.95 -15.63
CA MET A 308 -5.51 -12.10 -17.08
C MET A 308 -4.21 -11.57 -17.67
N ASN A 309 -3.75 -10.39 -17.25
CA ASN A 309 -2.52 -9.79 -17.76
C ASN A 309 -1.29 -10.66 -17.47
N SER A 310 -1.25 -11.38 -16.34
CA SER A 310 -0.12 -12.28 -16.05
C SER A 310 -0.04 -13.49 -16.99
N GLN A 311 -1.17 -13.88 -17.60
CA GLN A 311 -1.23 -14.97 -18.58
C GLN A 311 -1.07 -14.47 -20.01
N LEU A 312 -1.64 -13.30 -20.31
CA LEU A 312 -1.66 -12.70 -21.65
C LEU A 312 -0.33 -12.05 -22.02
N PHE A 313 0.36 -11.47 -21.03
CA PHE A 313 1.56 -10.71 -21.28
C PHE A 313 2.68 -11.13 -20.33
N ASN A 314 3.89 -11.27 -20.88
CA ASN A 314 5.10 -11.49 -20.10
C ASN A 314 5.62 -10.15 -19.53
N ILE A 315 4.83 -9.51 -18.66
CA ILE A 315 5.16 -8.21 -18.06
C ILE A 315 5.87 -8.38 -16.68
N GLY A 316 6.44 -9.57 -16.45
CA GLY A 316 7.13 -9.94 -15.22
C GLY A 316 6.25 -9.88 -13.97
N MET A 317 6.83 -9.52 -12.83
CA MET A 317 6.17 -9.57 -11.52
C MET A 317 5.11 -8.48 -11.27
N PHE A 318 4.75 -7.68 -12.28
CA PHE A 318 3.88 -6.51 -12.12
C PHE A 318 2.47 -6.88 -11.68
N SER A 319 1.85 -7.82 -12.37
CA SER A 319 0.50 -8.29 -12.02
C SER A 319 0.43 -8.79 -10.59
N TYR A 320 1.44 -9.55 -10.14
CA TYR A 320 1.53 -10.05 -8.77
C TYR A 320 1.75 -8.93 -7.76
N THR A 321 2.55 -7.91 -8.09
CA THR A 321 2.74 -6.73 -7.24
C THR A 321 1.46 -5.94 -7.08
N MET A 322 0.69 -5.76 -8.16
CA MET A 322 -0.60 -5.05 -8.11
C MET A 322 -1.67 -5.86 -7.37
N LEU A 323 -1.64 -7.18 -7.46
CA LEU A 323 -2.48 -8.05 -6.63
C LEU A 323 -2.11 -7.92 -5.14
N ALA A 324 -0.81 -7.85 -4.82
CA ALA A 324 -0.31 -7.66 -3.46
C ALA A 324 -0.65 -6.28 -2.86
N THR A 325 -0.82 -5.24 -3.69
CA THR A 325 -1.25 -3.91 -3.23
C THR A 325 -2.76 -3.80 -3.05
N SER A 326 -3.56 -4.65 -3.70
CA SER A 326 -5.03 -4.60 -3.62
C SER A 326 -5.61 -4.65 -2.18
N PRO A 327 -5.09 -5.46 -1.22
CA PRO A 327 -5.63 -5.50 0.13
C PRO A 327 -5.35 -4.23 0.93
N LEU A 328 -4.42 -3.39 0.46
CA LEU A 328 -4.15 -2.09 1.08
C LEU A 328 -5.38 -1.17 0.99
N PHE A 329 -6.24 -1.34 -0.02
CA PHE A 329 -7.48 -0.57 -0.16
C PHE A 329 -8.54 -0.98 0.83
N CYS A 330 -8.52 -2.20 1.36
CA CYS A 330 -9.44 -2.65 2.40
C CYS A 330 -9.27 -1.88 3.72
N TYR A 331 -10.24 -2.03 4.62
CA TYR A 331 -10.19 -1.42 5.95
C TYR A 331 -8.91 -1.84 6.69
N PRO A 332 -8.18 -0.93 7.36
CA PRO A 332 -6.87 -1.24 7.95
C PRO A 332 -6.84 -2.44 8.92
N ASP A 333 -7.98 -2.77 9.54
CA ASP A 333 -8.20 -3.87 10.48
C ASP A 333 -8.68 -5.18 9.83
N TRP A 334 -8.83 -5.22 8.49
CA TRP A 334 -9.22 -6.42 7.75
C TRP A 334 -8.42 -7.67 8.12
N PRO A 335 -7.07 -7.60 8.32
CA PRO A 335 -6.32 -8.80 8.65
C PRO A 335 -6.66 -9.36 10.01
N ARG A 336 -6.89 -8.48 11.00
CA ARG A 336 -7.24 -8.91 12.36
C ARG A 336 -8.58 -9.61 12.35
N ARG A 337 -9.56 -9.06 11.61
CA ARG A 337 -10.87 -9.68 11.44
C ARG A 337 -10.77 -11.02 10.73
N PHE A 338 -9.98 -11.10 9.65
CA PHE A 338 -9.76 -12.33 8.91
C PHE A 338 -9.13 -13.41 9.80
N PHE A 339 -8.06 -13.06 10.53
CA PHE A 339 -7.36 -13.99 11.41
C PHE A 339 -8.13 -14.37 12.68
N ALA A 340 -9.09 -13.56 13.13
CA ALA A 340 -9.95 -13.90 14.27
C ALA A 340 -10.83 -15.14 14.02
N HIS A 341 -11.17 -15.42 12.76
CA HIS A 341 -11.97 -16.58 12.35
C HIS A 341 -11.15 -17.88 12.30
N PHE A 342 -9.82 -17.83 12.41
CA PHE A 342 -9.00 -19.03 12.41
C PHE A 342 -9.08 -19.78 13.75
N PRO A 343 -9.01 -21.13 13.70
CA PRO A 343 -9.03 -21.96 14.91
C PRO A 343 -7.90 -21.59 15.87
N CYS A 344 -8.12 -21.78 17.18
CA CYS A 344 -7.24 -21.31 18.25
C CYS A 344 -5.78 -21.77 18.13
N PHE A 345 -5.50 -22.90 17.46
CA PHE A 345 -4.13 -23.39 17.25
C PHE A 345 -3.31 -22.55 16.25
N LEU A 346 -3.97 -21.83 15.33
CA LEU A 346 -3.31 -20.94 14.36
C LEU A 346 -3.22 -19.49 14.87
N ARG A 347 -4.01 -19.12 15.88
CA ARG A 347 -3.93 -17.80 16.53
C ARG A 347 -2.51 -17.42 16.99
N PRO A 348 -1.68 -18.32 17.55
CA PRO A 348 -0.31 -17.96 17.89
C PRO A 348 0.61 -17.70 16.68
N VAL A 349 0.16 -17.90 15.43
CA VAL A 349 0.91 -17.60 14.20
C VAL A 349 0.26 -16.44 13.44
N THR A 350 -1.06 -16.33 13.52
CA THR A 350 -1.86 -15.32 12.81
C THR A 350 -2.07 -14.03 13.62
N VAL A 351 -2.05 -14.13 14.96
CA VAL A 351 -2.16 -13.01 15.92
C VAL A 351 -0.80 -12.68 16.54
N PHE A 352 0.20 -13.57 16.42
CA PHE A 352 1.59 -13.18 16.66
C PHE A 352 2.10 -12.42 15.45
N VAL A 353 1.85 -11.11 15.46
CA VAL A 353 2.83 -10.07 15.85
C VAL A 353 2.05 -8.79 16.09
#